data_AF-A0A8C6QJ31-F1
#
_entry.id   AF-A0A8C6QJ31-F1
#
_cell.length_a   1.000
_cell.length_b   1.000
_cell.length_c   1.000
_cell.angle_alpha   90.00
_cell.angle_beta   90.00
_cell.angle_gamma   90.00
#
_symmetry.space_group_name_H-M   'P 1'
#
loop_
_entity.id
_entity.type
_entity.pdbx_description
1 polymer ?
#
loop_
_entity_poly.entity_id
_entity_poly.type
_entity_poly.pdbx_seq_one_letter_code
_entity_poly.pdbx_strand_id
1 'polypeptide(L)'
;DWAYKTESSPGSRQIQLWHFILELLQKEEFRHVIAWQQGEYGEFVIKDPDEVARLWGRRKCKPQMNYDKLSRALRYYYNKRILHKTKGKRFTYKFNFSKLTVVNYPLWERGSCEQPWQIWKTATVSVSQVMRKG
;
A
#
# COMPACT_ATOMS: atom_id res chain seq x y z
N ASP A 1 21.75 -13.28 -25.18
CA ASP A 1 21.36 -13.95 -23.94
C ASP A 1 21.77 -13.14 -22.70
N TRP A 2 20.95 -12.17 -22.26
CA TRP A 2 21.26 -11.29 -21.11
C TRP A 2 20.04 -11.07 -20.19
N ALA A 3 19.28 -12.14 -19.96
CA ALA A 3 18.10 -12.27 -19.10
C ALA A 3 17.80 -11.12 -18.10
N TYR A 4 16.49 -10.82 -18.00
CA TYR A 4 15.81 -9.89 -17.06
C TYR A 4 15.61 -8.44 -17.49
N LYS A 5 14.97 -8.23 -18.65
CA LYS A 5 13.92 -7.21 -18.72
C LYS A 5 12.56 -7.88 -18.65
N THR A 6 12.14 -8.27 -17.44
CA THR A 6 10.69 -8.37 -17.18
C THR A 6 10.14 -6.97 -17.40
N GLU A 7 9.45 -6.77 -18.52
CA GLU A 7 8.73 -5.55 -18.85
C GLU A 7 7.66 -5.31 -17.79
N SER A 8 8.07 -4.68 -16.70
CA SER A 8 7.16 -4.11 -15.72
C SER A 8 6.40 -3.01 -16.47
N SER A 9 5.10 -3.18 -16.70
CA SER A 9 4.26 -2.24 -17.47
C SER A 9 4.56 -0.80 -17.06
N PRO A 10 4.59 0.19 -17.97
CA PRO A 10 5.06 1.55 -17.67
C PRO A 10 4.47 2.17 -16.39
N GLY A 11 3.21 1.87 -16.05
CA GLY A 11 2.56 2.31 -14.80
C GLY A 11 3.05 1.63 -13.51
N SER A 12 3.58 0.40 -13.58
CA SER A 12 4.07 -0.34 -12.41
C SER A 12 5.30 0.31 -11.76
N ARG A 13 6.09 1.08 -12.52
CA ARG A 13 7.23 1.83 -12.00
C ARG A 13 6.82 3.10 -11.25
N GLN A 14 5.58 3.59 -11.41
CA GLN A 14 5.10 4.81 -10.76
C GLN A 14 4.39 4.55 -9.42
N ILE A 15 4.05 3.30 -9.11
CA ILE A 15 3.40 2.93 -7.85
C ILE A 15 4.18 3.43 -6.63
N GLN A 16 3.46 3.91 -5.62
CA GLN A 16 3.99 4.33 -4.32
C GLN A 16 3.88 3.18 -3.31
N LEU A 17 4.79 3.15 -2.33
CA LEU A 17 4.86 2.06 -1.35
C LEU A 17 3.53 1.86 -0.59
N TRP A 18 2.84 2.94 -0.23
CA TRP A 18 1.58 2.82 0.52
C TRP A 18 0.45 2.16 -0.29
N HIS A 19 0.38 2.43 -1.60
CA HIS A 19 -0.54 1.74 -2.51
C HIS A 19 -0.19 0.25 -2.62
N PHE A 20 1.09 -0.06 -2.74
CA PHE A 20 1.57 -1.44 -2.78
C PHE A 20 1.27 -2.21 -1.49
N ILE A 21 1.42 -1.57 -0.33
CA ILE A 21 1.04 -2.17 0.97
C ILE A 21 -0.45 -2.49 1.01
N LEU A 22 -1.31 -1.57 0.57
CA LEU A 22 -2.75 -1.81 0.49
C LEU A 22 -3.09 -2.95 -0.48
N GLU A 23 -2.36 -3.08 -1.59
CA GLU A 23 -2.52 -4.20 -2.53
C GLU A 23 -2.18 -5.54 -1.88
N LEU A 24 -1.05 -5.63 -1.15
CA LEU A 24 -0.68 -6.86 -0.45
C LEU A 24 -1.71 -7.24 0.62
N LEU A 25 -2.19 -6.25 1.38
CA LEU A 25 -3.18 -6.44 2.45
C LEU A 25 -4.56 -6.91 1.96
N GLN A 26 -4.85 -6.81 0.66
CA GLN A 26 -6.11 -7.28 0.06
C GLN A 26 -6.05 -8.75 -0.40
N LYS A 27 -4.86 -9.31 -0.57
CA LYS A 27 -4.68 -10.64 -1.16
C LYS A 27 -4.45 -11.66 -0.06
N GLU A 28 -5.28 -12.70 -0.01
CA GLU A 28 -5.20 -13.72 1.04
C GLU A 28 -3.89 -14.49 1.03
N GLU A 29 -3.30 -14.68 -0.16
CA GLU A 29 -2.01 -15.34 -0.34
C GLU A 29 -0.88 -14.68 0.48
N PHE A 30 -0.97 -13.37 0.77
CA PHE A 30 0.05 -12.63 1.52
C PHE A 30 -0.27 -12.49 3.02
N ARG A 31 -1.34 -13.10 3.56
CA ARG A 31 -1.69 -12.98 5.00
C ARG A 31 -0.57 -13.41 5.96
N HIS A 32 0.31 -14.31 5.52
CA HIS A 32 1.46 -14.77 6.31
C HIS A 32 2.63 -13.77 6.28
N VAL A 33 2.67 -12.88 5.28
CA VAL A 33 3.70 -11.85 5.07
C VAL A 33 3.28 -10.52 5.70
N ILE A 34 2.03 -10.11 5.49
CA ILE A 34 1.47 -8.84 5.95
C ILE A 34 -0.04 -8.99 6.17
N ALA A 35 -0.56 -8.44 7.27
CA ALA A 35 -1.98 -8.59 7.60
C ALA A 35 -2.51 -7.40 8.40
N TRP A 36 -3.82 -7.17 8.28
CA TRP A 36 -4.55 -6.32 9.20
C TRP A 36 -4.50 -6.89 10.63
N GLN A 37 -4.44 -6.00 11.62
CA GLN A 37 -4.60 -6.36 13.03
C GLN A 37 -6.09 -6.46 13.35
N GLN A 38 -6.47 -7.52 14.07
CA GLN A 38 -7.86 -7.74 14.46
C GLN A 38 -8.27 -6.70 15.52
N GLY A 39 -9.48 -6.14 15.39
CA GLY A 39 -10.03 -5.17 16.33
C GLY A 39 -9.53 -3.73 16.19
N GLU A 40 -8.53 -3.45 15.34
CA GLU A 40 -7.94 -2.12 15.18
C GLU A 40 -8.06 -1.62 13.74
N TYR A 41 -9.04 -0.73 13.49
CA TYR A 41 -9.32 -0.24 12.14
C TYR A 41 -8.11 0.44 11.50
N GLY A 42 -7.65 -0.12 10.38
CA GLY A 42 -6.53 0.40 9.61
C GLY A 42 -5.15 0.16 10.19
N GLU A 43 -5.05 -0.60 11.28
CA GLU A 43 -3.77 -1.07 11.79
C GLU A 43 -3.38 -2.39 11.10
N PHE A 44 -2.13 -2.47 10.65
CA PHE A 44 -1.57 -3.65 10.03
C PHE A 44 -0.18 -3.96 10.58
N VAL A 45 0.21 -5.22 10.47
CA VAL A 45 1.53 -5.72 10.83
C VAL A 45 2.22 -6.30 9.60
N ILE A 46 3.51 -5.99 9.46
CA ILE A 46 4.40 -6.71 8.56
C ILE A 46 4.99 -7.88 9.35
N LYS A 47 4.57 -9.10 9.03
CA LYS A 47 4.99 -10.33 9.70
C LYS A 47 6.34 -10.80 9.18
N ASP A 48 6.56 -10.66 7.87
CA ASP A 48 7.83 -10.94 7.20
C ASP A 48 8.36 -9.66 6.52
N PRO A 49 9.24 -8.90 7.20
CA PRO A 49 9.80 -7.65 6.67
C PRO A 49 10.65 -7.85 5.42
N ASP A 50 11.37 -8.96 5.33
CA ASP A 50 12.28 -9.26 4.23
C ASP A 50 11.49 -9.61 2.97
N GLU A 51 10.42 -10.40 3.11
CA GLU A 51 9.56 -10.75 1.98
C GLU A 51 8.79 -9.53 1.46
N VAL A 52 8.27 -8.65 2.32
CA VAL A 52 7.66 -7.38 1.87
C VAL A 52 8.66 -6.53 1.10
N ALA A 53 9.91 -6.44 1.58
CA ALA A 53 10.95 -5.68 0.91
C ALA A 53 11.35 -6.31 -0.45
N ARG A 54 11.43 -7.63 -0.52
CA ARG A 54 11.71 -8.38 -1.75
C ARG A 54 10.61 -8.19 -2.79
N LEU A 55 9.34 -8.30 -2.39
CA LEU A 55 8.19 -8.07 -3.28
C LEU A 55 8.15 -6.62 -3.76
N TRP A 56 8.46 -5.66 -2.90
CA TRP A 56 8.58 -4.25 -3.27
C TRP A 56 9.73 -4.00 -4.25
N GLY A 57 10.89 -4.60 -3.99
CA GLY A 57 12.06 -4.56 -4.86
C GLY A 57 11.75 -5.12 -6.25
N ARG A 58 11.06 -6.27 -6.30
CA ARG A 58 10.56 -6.87 -7.56
C ARG A 58 9.63 -5.90 -8.29
N ARG A 59 8.66 -5.31 -7.59
CA ARG A 59 7.69 -4.37 -8.19
C ARG A 59 8.34 -3.12 -8.81
N LYS A 60 9.42 -2.62 -8.20
CA LYS A 60 10.12 -1.40 -8.64
C LYS A 60 11.39 -1.67 -9.46
N CYS A 61 11.69 -2.93 -9.77
CA CYS A 61 12.96 -3.37 -10.38
C CYS A 61 14.18 -2.84 -9.60
N LYS A 62 14.15 -2.95 -8.26
CA LYS A 62 15.23 -2.57 -7.35
C LYS A 62 15.69 -3.83 -6.59
N PRO A 63 16.63 -4.62 -7.15
CA PRO A 63 17.05 -5.89 -6.55
C PRO A 63 17.73 -5.73 -5.18
N GLN A 64 18.29 -4.54 -4.91
CA GLN A 64 18.94 -4.19 -3.65
C GLN A 64 17.97 -3.58 -2.62
N MET A 65 16.66 -3.78 -2.78
CA MET A 65 15.66 -3.35 -1.81
C MET A 65 15.71 -4.26 -0.59
N ASN A 66 15.67 -3.66 0.60
CA ASN A 66 15.61 -4.35 1.88
C ASN A 66 14.69 -3.58 2.84
N TYR A 67 14.41 -4.17 4.01
CA TYR A 67 13.49 -3.57 4.95
C TYR A 67 13.99 -2.22 5.49
N ASP A 68 15.28 -2.03 5.71
CA ASP A 68 15.81 -0.75 6.20
C ASP A 68 15.49 0.41 5.24
N LYS A 69 15.70 0.21 3.94
CA LYS A 69 15.36 1.18 2.89
C LYS A 69 13.85 1.40 2.79
N LEU A 70 13.07 0.31 2.85
CA LEU A 70 11.60 0.38 2.81
C LEU A 70 11.05 1.14 4.03
N SER A 71 11.55 0.84 5.22
CA SER A 71 11.14 1.47 6.47
C SER A 71 11.48 2.96 6.50
N ARG A 72 12.52 3.39 5.77
CA ARG A 72 12.81 4.82 5.56
C ARG A 72 11.68 5.53 4.83
N ALA A 73 11.08 4.90 3.82
CA ALA A 73 9.90 5.40 3.12
C ALA A 73 8.66 5.43 4.01
N LEU A 74 8.43 4.38 4.81
CA LEU A 74 7.34 4.38 5.82
C LEU A 74 7.45 5.55 6.78
N ARG A 75 8.67 5.88 7.24
CA ARG A 75 8.91 7.01 8.14
C ARG A 75 8.58 8.36 7.49
N TYR A 76 8.81 8.52 6.19
CA TYR A 76 8.40 9.74 5.46
C TYR A 76 6.87 9.91 5.40
N TYR A 77 6.10 8.82 5.51
CA TYR A 77 4.64 8.89 5.50
C TYR A 77 4.02 9.45 6.79
N TYR A 78 4.79 9.52 7.88
CA TYR A 78 4.28 10.04 9.16
C TYR A 78 3.92 11.52 9.05
N ASN A 79 4.86 12.33 8.53
CA ASN A 79 4.65 13.77 8.34
C ASN A 79 3.61 14.05 7.26
N LYS A 80 3.53 13.18 6.24
CA LYS A 80 2.50 13.26 5.19
C LYS A 80 1.12 12.79 5.65
N ARG A 81 0.99 12.35 6.91
CA ARG A 81 -0.26 11.88 7.51
C ARG A 81 -0.93 10.75 6.71
N ILE A 82 -0.15 9.93 6.00
CA ILE A 82 -0.64 8.77 5.23
C ILE A 82 -0.80 7.56 6.15
N LEU A 83 0.22 7.27 6.94
CA LEU A 83 0.24 6.26 7.98
C LEU A 83 1.16 6.69 9.12
N HIS A 84 1.06 6.04 10.27
CA HIS A 84 1.95 6.25 11.39
C HIS A 84 2.42 4.92 12.00
N LYS A 85 3.52 4.98 12.75
CA LYS A 85 4.01 3.83 13.52
C LYS A 85 3.13 3.61 14.75
N THR A 86 2.65 2.39 14.95
CA THR A 86 2.05 2.02 16.24
C THR A 86 3.17 1.89 17.28
N LYS A 87 3.07 2.66 18.37
CA LYS A 87 4.06 2.64 19.46
C LYS A 87 4.03 1.29 20.19
N GLY A 88 5.18 0.82 20.65
CA GLY A 88 5.32 -0.43 21.41
C GLY A 88 5.16 -1.73 20.61
N LYS A 89 4.56 -1.72 19.42
CA LYS A 89 4.36 -2.92 18.59
C LYS A 89 5.44 -3.05 17.51
N ARG A 90 6.02 -4.24 17.31
CA ARG A 90 7.03 -4.47 16.25
C ARG A 90 6.38 -4.46 14.87
N PHE A 91 7.02 -3.79 13.90
CA PHE A 91 6.62 -3.74 12.49
C PHE A 91 5.13 -3.43 12.21
N THR A 92 4.48 -2.76 13.16
CA THR A 92 3.06 -2.44 13.13
C THR A 92 2.85 -0.97 12.83
N TYR A 93 1.93 -0.67 11.92
CA TYR A 93 1.65 0.66 11.39
C TYR A 93 0.15 0.82 11.23
N LYS A 94 -0.33 2.06 11.24
CA LYS A 94 -1.76 2.36 11.10
C LYS A 94 -1.99 3.43 10.04
N PHE A 95 -2.80 3.10 9.04
CA PHE A 95 -3.22 4.04 8.00
C PHE A 95 -4.11 5.13 8.58
N ASN A 96 -3.98 6.34 8.04
CA ASN A 96 -4.88 7.44 8.33
C ASN A 96 -5.90 7.59 7.20
N PHE A 97 -6.91 6.72 7.20
CA PHE A 97 -7.91 6.69 6.14
C PHE A 97 -8.74 7.97 6.02
N SER A 98 -8.97 8.68 7.14
CA SER A 98 -9.69 9.96 7.16
C SER A 98 -9.03 11.04 6.30
N LYS A 99 -7.72 10.93 6.03
CA LYS A 99 -6.98 11.85 5.14
C LYS A 99 -6.75 11.27 3.75
N LEU A 100 -6.67 9.94 3.60
CA LEU A 100 -6.55 9.30 2.29
C LEU A 100 -7.81 9.44 1.42
N THR A 101 -8.99 9.54 2.03
CA THR A 101 -10.23 9.86 1.32
C THR A 101 -10.21 11.27 0.75
N VAL A 102 -9.64 12.24 1.46
CA VAL A 102 -9.57 13.66 1.05
C VAL A 102 -8.53 13.88 -0.07
N VAL A 103 -7.42 13.16 -0.06
CA VAL A 103 -6.36 13.34 -1.08
C VAL A 103 -6.70 12.67 -2.42
N ASN A 104 -7.49 11.60 -2.41
CA ASN A 104 -7.94 10.93 -3.65
C ASN A 104 -9.21 11.54 -4.26
N TYR A 105 -9.95 12.37 -3.52
CA TYR A 105 -11.02 13.23 -4.06
C TYR A 105 -10.57 14.68 -4.02
N PRO A 106 -9.75 15.13 -4.98
CA PRO A 106 -9.55 16.55 -5.11
C PRO A 106 -10.87 17.14 -5.65
N LEU A 107 -11.42 18.10 -4.91
CA LEU A 107 -12.63 18.85 -5.22
C LEU A 107 -12.39 19.81 -6.41
N TRP A 108 -12.03 19.31 -7.60
CA TRP A 108 -11.96 20.10 -8.82
C TRP A 108 -12.79 19.48 -9.96
N GLU A 109 -13.86 20.21 -10.26
CA GLU A 109 -14.49 20.50 -11.56
C GLU A 109 -15.23 19.43 -12.38
N ARG A 110 -16.56 19.57 -12.32
CA ARG A 110 -17.52 19.66 -13.44
C ARG A 110 -16.86 20.02 -14.80
N GLY A 111 -16.51 19.04 -15.63
CA GLY A 111 -16.15 19.30 -17.04
C GLY A 111 -15.32 18.22 -17.76
N SER A 112 -16.02 17.33 -18.47
CA SER A 112 -15.61 16.60 -19.69
C SER A 112 -14.34 15.72 -19.79
N CYS A 113 -14.61 14.55 -20.40
CA CYS A 113 -13.74 13.61 -21.12
C CYS A 113 -12.90 12.58 -20.32
N GLU A 114 -13.31 11.31 -20.46
CA GLU A 114 -12.80 10.12 -19.77
C GLU A 114 -11.36 9.72 -20.15
N GLN A 115 -10.58 9.29 -19.13
CA GLN A 115 -9.47 8.32 -19.25
C GLN A 115 -9.18 7.62 -17.90
N PRO A 116 -8.68 6.37 -17.94
CA PRO A 116 -9.27 5.22 -17.25
C PRO A 116 -8.68 4.92 -15.87
N TRP A 117 -9.10 5.68 -14.86
CA TRP A 117 -9.07 5.28 -13.44
C TRP A 117 -10.48 5.02 -12.88
N GLN A 118 -11.49 4.96 -13.75
CA GLN A 118 -12.94 4.74 -13.56
C GLN A 118 -13.37 3.48 -12.75
N ILE A 119 -12.51 2.87 -11.94
CA ILE A 119 -12.86 1.86 -10.94
C ILE A 119 -12.55 2.42 -9.54
N TRP A 120 -13.14 3.58 -9.27
CA TRP A 120 -13.77 3.89 -7.98
C TRP A 120 -15.27 3.55 -8.00
N LYS A 121 -15.75 2.76 -8.97
CA LYS A 121 -17.19 2.52 -9.21
C LYS A 121 -17.96 1.88 -8.05
N THR A 122 -17.30 1.48 -6.98
CA THR A 122 -17.94 1.17 -5.69
C THR A 122 -17.06 1.64 -4.52
N ALA A 123 -16.64 2.91 -4.49
CA ALA A 123 -15.91 3.51 -3.36
C ALA A 123 -16.67 3.54 -2.00
N THR A 124 -17.71 2.72 -1.86
CA THR A 124 -18.43 2.39 -0.64
C THR A 124 -18.57 0.87 -0.42
N VAL A 125 -17.83 -0.01 -1.12
CA VAL A 125 -17.50 -1.31 -0.52
C VAL A 125 -16.42 -1.03 0.52
N SER A 126 -16.94 -0.60 1.66
CA SER A 126 -16.26 -0.16 2.86
C SER A 126 -14.94 -0.88 3.04
N VAL A 127 -13.86 -0.15 3.31
CA VAL A 127 -12.63 -0.70 3.89
C VAL A 127 -12.97 -1.63 5.08
N SER A 128 -14.09 -1.36 5.77
CA SER A 128 -14.71 -2.20 6.79
C SER A 128 -15.22 -3.58 6.33
N GLN A 129 -15.39 -3.84 5.03
CA GLN A 129 -15.82 -5.12 4.46
C GLN A 129 -14.62 -5.98 4.05
N VAL A 130 -13.51 -5.35 3.67
CA VAL A 130 -12.20 -6.01 3.50
C VAL A 130 -11.59 -6.39 4.86
N MET A 131 -11.77 -5.56 5.90
CA MET A 131 -11.31 -5.86 7.26
C MET A 131 -12.17 -6.90 8.02
N ARG A 132 -13.37 -7.26 7.52
CA ARG A 132 -14.29 -8.20 8.18
C ARG A 132 -14.02 -9.69 7.91
N LYS A 133 -13.11 -10.02 6.99
CA LYS A 133 -12.78 -11.42 6.63
C LYS A 133 -11.46 -11.93 7.24
N GLY A 134 -10.86 -11.17 8.15
CA GLY A 134 -9.59 -11.48 8.82
C GLY A 134 -9.77 -12.17 10.15
#